data_AF-A0A1F6XEN5-F1
#
_entry.id   AF-A0A1F6XEN5-F1
#
_cell.length_a   1.000
_cell.length_b   1.000
_cell.length_c   1.000
_cell.angle_alpha   90.00
_cell.angle_beta   90.00
_cell.angle_gamma   90.00
#
_symmetry.space_group_name_H-M   'P 1'
#
loop_
_entity.id
_entity.type
_entity.pdbx_description
1 polymer ?
#
loop_
_entity_poly.entity_id
_entity_poly.type
_entity_poly.pdbx_seq_one_letter_code
_entity_poly.pdbx_strand_id
1 'polypeptide(L)' 'MRKGRVFLILGIWVAILPYFGVPHFWKNILMTLSGLVLVYISYLIYRQEKQEKKEMTYDNFSENREP' A
#
# COMPACT_ATOMS: atom_id res chain seq x y z
N MET A 1 -14.36 -0.79 15.46
CA MET A 1 -13.60 -1.80 16.24
C MET A 1 -13.47 -3.20 15.59
N ARG A 2 -14.35 -3.63 14.68
CA ARG A 2 -14.36 -5.02 14.14
C ARG A 2 -13.38 -5.28 12.98
N LYS A 3 -12.97 -4.23 12.25
CA LYS A 3 -12.05 -4.32 11.08
C LYS A 3 -10.59 -4.64 11.47
N GLY A 4 -10.09 -4.12 12.60
CA GLY A 4 -8.70 -4.36 13.05
C GLY A 4 -8.42 -5.82 13.42
N ARG A 5 -9.42 -6.55 13.94
CA ARG A 5 -9.26 -7.99 14.25
C ARG A 5 -9.08 -8.85 13.00
N VAL A 6 -9.65 -8.44 11.87
CA VAL A 6 -9.51 -9.17 10.60
C VAL A 6 -8.07 -9.07 10.09
N PHE A 7 -7.46 -7.89 10.19
CA PHE A 7 -6.05 -7.69 9.86
C PHE A 7 -5.11 -8.46 10.80
N LEU A 8 -5.43 -8.54 12.11
CA LEU A 8 -4.68 -9.36 13.05
C LEU A 8 -4.78 -10.85 12.73
N ILE A 9 -5.98 -11.36 12.45
CA ILE A 9 -6.19 -12.77 12.09
C ILE A 9 -5.50 -13.10 10.76
N LEU A 10 -5.58 -12.21 9.76
CA LEU A 10 -4.86 -12.33 8.49
C LEU A 10 -3.33 -12.32 8.70
N GLY A 11 -2.82 -11.43 9.56
CA GLY A 11 -1.39 -11.34 9.87
C GLY A 11 -0.88 -12.59 10.58
N ILE A 12 -1.63 -13.10 11.57
CA ILE A 12 -1.31 -14.34 12.28
C ILE A 12 -1.35 -15.53 11.32
N TRP A 13 -2.35 -15.58 10.44
CA TRP A 13 -2.46 -16.63 9.41
C TRP A 13 -1.28 -16.62 8.44
N VAL A 14 -0.89 -15.45 7.94
CA VAL A 14 0.27 -15.27 7.06
C VAL A 14 1.59 -15.60 7.76
N ALA A 15 1.73 -15.26 9.04
CA ALA A 15 2.93 -15.52 9.82
C ALA A 15 3.11 -17.00 10.19
N ILE A 16 2.02 -17.74 10.44
CA ILE A 16 2.07 -19.18 10.76
C ILE A 16 2.24 -20.03 9.50
N LEU A 17 1.71 -19.57 8.35
CA LEU A 17 1.78 -20.29 7.07
C LEU A 17 3.16 -20.86 6.73
N PRO A 18 4.29 -20.13 6.82
CA PRO A 18 5.60 -20.65 6.45
C PRO A 18 6.14 -21.74 7.39
N TYR A 19 5.61 -21.87 8.61
CA TYR A 19 6.07 -22.85 9.60
C TYR A 19 5.37 -24.21 9.48
N PHE A 20 4.32 -24.32 8.67
CA PHE A 20 3.57 -25.57 8.47
C PHE A 20 4.24 -26.59 7.51
N GLY A 21 5.52 -26.44 7.21
CA GLY A 21 6.23 -27.36 6.30
C GLY A 21 5.75 -27.25 4.84
N VAL A 22 5.36 -26.04 4.43
CA VAL A 22 4.70 -25.82 3.14
C VAL A 22 5.74 -25.85 2.01
N PRO A 23 5.49 -26.58 0.91
CA PRO A 23 6.45 -26.72 -0.20
C PRO A 23 6.91 -25.37 -0.74
N HIS A 24 8.15 -25.30 -1.24
CA HIS A 24 8.84 -24.09 -1.73
C HIS A 24 7.95 -23.14 -2.57
N PHE A 25 6.98 -23.71 -3.30
CA PHE A 25 5.93 -23.00 -4.02
C PHE A 25 5.17 -21.93 -3.20
N TRP A 26 4.78 -22.22 -1.96
CA TRP A 26 4.02 -21.27 -1.14
C TRP A 26 4.87 -20.14 -0.58
N LYS A 27 6.16 -20.41 -0.32
CA LYS A 27 7.13 -19.38 0.09
C LYS A 27 7.32 -18.35 -1.02
N ASN A 28 7.41 -18.82 -2.26
CA ASN A 28 7.51 -17.94 -3.43
C ASN A 28 6.23 -17.13 -3.64
N ILE A 29 5.05 -17.74 -3.51
CA ILE A 29 3.77 -17.02 -3.62
C ILE A 29 3.66 -15.91 -2.58
N LEU A 30 3.97 -16.17 -1.32
CA LEU A 30 3.94 -15.15 -0.25
C LEU A 30 4.94 -14.02 -0.48
N MET A 31 6.15 -14.36 -0.95
CA MET A 31 7.20 -13.38 -1.22
C MET A 31 6.89 -12.52 -2.45
N THR A 32 6.29 -13.11 -3.49
CA THR A 32 5.80 -12.37 -4.64
C THR A 32 4.62 -11.48 -4.24
N LEU A 33 3.70 -11.98 -3.41
CA LEU A 33 2.54 -11.21 -2.94
C LEU A 33 2.97 -10.01 -2.10
N SER A 34 3.95 -10.17 -1.20
CA SER A 34 4.49 -9.06 -0.41
C SER A 34 5.20 -8.02 -1.27
N GLY A 35 5.96 -8.45 -2.28
CA GLY A 35 6.54 -7.56 -3.27
C GLY A 35 5.48 -6.77 -4.05
N LEU A 36 4.39 -7.42 -4.44
CA LEU A 36 3.28 -6.79 -5.17
C LEU A 36 2.53 -5.77 -4.29
N VAL A 37 2.35 -6.08 -3.01
CA VAL A 37 1.80 -5.14 -2.01
C VAL A 37 2.70 -3.92 -1.84
N LEU A 38 4.02 -4.11 -1.76
CA LEU A 38 4.98 -2.99 -1.70
C LEU A 38 4.91 -2.10 -2.95
N VAL A 39 4.86 -2.69 -4.15
CA VAL A 39 4.70 -1.94 -5.40
C VAL A 39 3.39 -1.15 -5.40
N TYR A 40 2.29 -1.75 -4.94
CA TYR A 40 0.99 -1.09 -4.86
C TYR A 40 1.01 0.09 -3.87
N ILE A 41 1.60 -0.08 -2.69
CA ILE A 41 1.75 0.99 -1.70
C ILE A 41 2.61 2.13 -2.27
N SER A 42 3.75 1.82 -2.89
CA SER A 42 4.60 2.82 -3.54
C SER A 42 3.85 3.59 -4.64
N TYR A 43 3.03 2.90 -5.44
CA TYR A 43 2.20 3.56 -6.45
C TYR A 43 1.16 4.49 -5.83
N LEU A 44 0.54 4.08 -4.72
CA LEU A 44 -0.46 4.87 -4.02
C LEU A 44 0.15 6.14 -3.42
N ILE A 45 1.33 6.03 -2.80
CA ILE A 45 2.10 7.17 -2.29
C ILE A 45 2.49 8.11 -3.43
N TYR A 46 3.05 7.58 -4.51
CA TYR A 46 3.41 8.39 -5.70
C TYR A 46 2.20 9.14 -6.28
N ARG A 47 1.03 8.48 -6.31
CA ARG A 47 -0.20 9.11 -6.76
C ARG A 47 -0.68 10.20 -5.81
N GLN A 48 -0.57 10.00 -4.50
CA GLN A 48 -0.91 11.02 -3.51
C GLN A 48 -0.01 12.25 -3.64
N GLU A 49 1.31 12.06 -3.70
CA GLU A 49 2.26 13.16 -3.93
C GLU A 49 1.94 13.91 -5.23
N LYS A 50 1.60 13.19 -6.30
CA LYS A 50 1.24 13.81 -7.58
C LYS A 50 -0.08 14.60 -7.51
N GLN A 51 -1.02 14.20 -6.66
CA GLN A 51 -2.28 14.93 -6.45
C GLN A 51 -2.06 16.16 -5.59
N GLU A 52 -1.30 16.05 -4.49
CA GLU A 52 -0.90 17.17 -3.63
C GLU A 52 -0.13 18.24 -4.42
N LYS A 53 0.81 17.82 -5.27
CA LYS A 53 1.57 18.75 -6.12
C LYS A 53 0.67 19.47 -7.14
N LYS A 54 -0.39 18.79 -7.62
CA LYS A 54 -1.36 19.38 -8.55
C LYS A 54 -2.27 20.40 -7.86
N GLU A 55 -2.74 20.10 -6.65
CA GLU A 55 -3.53 21.03 -5.83
C GLU A 55 -2.73 22.28 -5.47
N MET A 56 -1.51 22.12 -4.93
CA MET A 56 -0.64 23.26 -4.60
C MET A 56 -0.28 24.12 -5.82
N THR A 57 -0.13 23.51 -6.99
CA THR A 57 0.14 24.25 -8.22
C THR A 57 -1.10 25.03 -8.66
N TYR A 58 -2.31 24.45 -8.54
CA TYR A 58 -3.56 25.11 -8.93
C TYR A 58 -3.86 26.33 -8.04
N ASP A 59 -3.67 26.22 -6.73
CA ASP A 59 -3.87 27.33 -5.78
C ASP A 59 -2.91 28.50 -6.06
N ASN A 60 -1.62 28.22 -6.31
CA ASN A 60 -0.63 29.25 -6.66
C ASN A 60 -0.94 29.96 -8.00
N PHE A 61 -1.62 29.30 -8.94
CA PHE A 61 -2.02 29.92 -10.21
C PHE A 61 -3.32 30.74 -10.13
N SER A 62 -4.16 30.51 -9.12
CA SER A 62 -5.33 31.38 -8.85
C SER A 62 -4.95 32.67 -8.14
N GLU A 63 -3.90 32.67 -7.33
CA GLU A 63 -3.51 33.82 -6.50
C GLU A 63 -2.86 34.96 -7.32
N ASN A 64 -2.29 34.63 -8.49
CA ASN A 64 -1.70 35.61 -9.42
C ASN A 64 -2.72 36.23 -10.41
N ARG A 65 -4.03 36.08 -10.16
CA ARG A 65 -5.10 36.63 -11.00
C ARG A 65 -6.00 37.57 -10.22
N GLU A 66 -5.44 38.66 -9.72
CA GLU A 66 -6.19 39.90 -9.43
C GLU A 66 -5.41 41.12 -9.99
N PRO A 67 -6.14 42.18 -10.41
CA PRO A 67 -5.78 43.11 -11.49
C PRO A 67 -4.67 44.14 -11.20
#